data_AF-F8CKF7-F1
#
_entry.id   AF-F8CKF7-F1
#
_cell.length_a   1.000
_cell.length_b   1.000
_cell.length_c   1.000
_cell.angle_alpha   90.00
_cell.angle_beta   90.00
_cell.angle_gamma   90.00
#
_symmetry.space_group_name_H-M   'P 1'
#
loop_
_entity.id
_entity.type
_entity.pdbx_description
1 polymer ?
#
loop_
_entity_poly.entity_id
_entity_poly.type
_entity_poly.pdbx_seq_one_letter_code
_entity_poly.pdbx_strand_id
1 'polypeptide(L)'
;MFSQGRSVCGYQCKRTATEAACARTPYGICEVLVGGVHCWDPPLVAIQHPPATGAKPECKETRGQVACGYNCRQFNGEVACNRTPYGVCSTNFNKLTCWDPPDAVIHQYGAQTPAPRCLNASEALACGYDCKATRTEVQCASTPDGVCRLDNQRFSCFDPPSLLHCDHSAPPPRH
;
A
#
# COMPACT_ATOMS: atom_id res chain seq x y z
N MET A 1 6.47 6.68 27.91
CA MET A 1 7.55 5.68 28.05
C MET A 1 8.88 6.41 28.25
N PHE A 2 9.82 5.88 29.04
CA PHE A 2 11.10 6.54 29.36
C PHE A 2 12.28 5.73 28.81
N SER A 3 13.16 6.36 28.03
CA SER A 3 14.44 5.77 27.59
C SER A 3 15.53 6.84 27.58
N GLN A 4 16.66 6.56 28.26
CA GLN A 4 17.85 7.42 28.34
C GLN A 4 17.57 8.94 28.48
N GLY A 5 16.68 9.32 29.40
CA GLY A 5 16.38 10.73 29.69
C GLY A 5 15.40 11.41 28.72
N ARG A 6 14.90 10.73 27.68
CA ARG A 6 13.79 11.21 26.85
C ARG A 6 12.50 10.45 27.17
N SER A 7 11.46 11.23 27.47
CA SER A 7 10.09 10.75 27.56
C SER A 7 9.45 10.79 26.17
N VAL A 8 8.89 9.66 25.74
CA VAL A 8 8.11 9.57 24.50
C VAL A 8 6.66 9.26 24.83
N CYS A 9 5.76 9.90 24.08
CA CYS A 9 4.31 9.84 24.24
C CYS A 9 3.69 9.44 22.90
N GLY A 10 2.60 8.69 22.97
CA GLY A 10 1.89 8.17 21.81
C GLY A 10 1.28 6.82 22.13
N TYR A 11 0.95 6.08 21.08
CA TYR A 11 0.31 4.78 21.17
C TYR A 11 1.30 3.65 20.89
N GLN A 12 1.01 2.46 21.44
CA GLN A 12 1.77 1.23 21.20
C GLN A 12 3.30 1.35 21.36
N CYS A 13 3.76 2.20 22.29
CA CYS A 13 5.17 2.52 22.45
C CYS A 13 6.07 1.28 22.65
N LYS A 14 7.22 1.27 22.00
CA LYS A 14 8.27 0.26 22.17
C LYS A 14 9.60 0.93 22.48
N ARG A 15 10.52 0.16 23.08
CA ARG A 15 11.86 0.61 23.42
C ARG A 15 12.90 -0.48 23.24
N THR A 16 14.11 -0.05 22.93
CA THR A 16 15.36 -0.79 23.09
C THR A 16 16.15 -0.19 24.25
N ALA A 17 17.41 -0.63 24.45
CA ALA A 17 18.31 -0.01 25.42
C ALA A 17 18.66 1.45 25.06
N THR A 18 18.64 1.80 23.77
CA THR A 18 19.14 3.08 23.25
C THR A 18 18.05 3.97 22.65
N GLU A 19 16.89 3.42 22.32
CA GLU A 19 15.82 4.11 21.60
C GLU A 19 14.45 3.81 22.22
N ALA A 20 13.52 4.75 22.10
CA ALA A 20 12.10 4.50 22.30
C ALA A 20 11.28 5.32 21.30
N ALA A 21 10.21 4.72 20.76
CA ALA A 21 9.30 5.39 19.85
C ALA A 21 7.86 4.89 20.06
N CYS A 22 6.90 5.69 19.59
CA CYS A 22 5.47 5.42 19.67
C CYS A 22 4.79 5.75 18.34
N ALA A 23 3.68 5.07 18.06
CA ALA A 23 2.79 5.43 16.97
C ALA A 23 2.05 6.73 17.30
N ARG A 24 1.69 7.50 16.27
CA ARG A 24 0.98 8.79 16.45
C ARG A 24 -0.51 8.61 16.67
N THR A 25 -1.07 7.52 16.14
CA THR A 25 -2.49 7.19 16.21
C THR A 25 -2.73 5.90 17.00
N PRO A 26 -3.93 5.69 17.57
CA PRO A 26 -4.27 4.44 18.24
C PRO A 26 -4.33 3.23 17.29
N TYR A 27 -4.34 3.48 15.97
CA TYR A 27 -4.37 2.45 14.93
C TYR A 27 -2.97 2.08 14.43
N GLY A 28 -1.95 2.86 14.78
CA GLY A 28 -0.58 2.57 14.41
C GLY A 28 0.04 1.46 15.24
N ILE A 29 1.12 0.91 14.73
CA ILE A 29 1.91 -0.15 15.35
C ILE A 29 3.34 0.33 15.56
N CYS A 30 4.02 -0.27 16.53
CA CYS A 30 5.47 -0.18 16.66
C CYS A 30 6.05 -1.57 16.90
N GLU A 31 7.14 -1.86 16.21
CA GLU A 31 7.90 -3.11 16.34
C GLU A 31 9.38 -2.81 16.59
N VAL A 32 10.02 -3.70 17.35
CA VAL A 32 11.47 -3.66 17.55
C VAL A 32 12.09 -4.62 16.55
N LEU A 33 12.83 -4.08 15.60
CA LEU A 33 13.56 -4.83 14.58
C LEU A 33 15.05 -4.51 14.67
N VAL A 34 15.85 -5.14 13.82
CA VAL A 34 17.30 -4.90 13.79
C VAL A 34 17.54 -3.41 13.53
N GLY A 35 18.29 -2.77 14.42
CA GLY A 35 18.67 -1.36 14.28
C GLY A 35 17.77 -0.36 14.99
N GLY A 36 16.60 -0.74 15.53
CA GLY A 36 15.80 0.22 16.30
C GLY A 36 14.32 -0.11 16.50
N VAL A 37 13.58 0.92 16.89
CA VAL A 37 12.12 0.90 17.01
C VAL A 37 11.50 1.50 15.76
N HIS A 38 10.67 0.73 15.06
CA HIS A 38 9.99 1.17 13.84
C HIS A 38 8.50 1.30 14.11
N CYS A 39 7.95 2.49 13.91
CA CYS A 39 6.54 2.78 14.08
C CYS A 39 5.89 3.17 12.75
N TRP A 40 4.65 2.75 12.56
CA TRP A 40 3.88 3.02 11.36
C TRP A 40 2.42 3.26 11.70
N ASP A 41 1.86 4.34 11.14
CA ASP A 41 0.45 4.69 11.27
C ASP A 41 -0.26 4.45 9.93
N PRO A 42 -1.39 3.73 9.90
CA PRO A 42 -2.15 3.56 8.67
C PRO A 42 -2.70 4.89 8.16
N PRO A 43 -2.86 5.05 6.84
CA PRO A 43 -3.54 6.21 6.28
C PRO A 43 -5.02 6.21 6.71
N LEU A 44 -5.62 7.41 6.76
CA LEU A 44 -7.02 7.57 7.19
C LEU A 44 -8.00 6.70 6.40
N VAL A 45 -7.78 6.52 5.10
CA VAL A 45 -8.64 5.68 4.26
C VAL A 45 -8.69 4.22 4.75
N ALA A 46 -7.58 3.68 5.25
CA ALA A 46 -7.52 2.32 5.79
C ALA A 46 -8.16 2.22 7.19
N ILE A 47 -8.18 3.31 7.95
CA ILE A 47 -8.84 3.40 9.26
C ILE A 47 -10.35 3.52 9.08
N GLN A 48 -10.81 4.35 8.15
CA GLN A 48 -12.22 4.61 7.88
C GLN A 48 -12.90 3.44 7.17
N HIS A 49 -12.15 2.71 6.34
CA HIS A 49 -12.64 1.54 5.60
C HIS A 49 -11.83 0.30 6.00
N PRO A 50 -12.06 -0.26 7.21
CA PRO A 50 -11.37 -1.47 7.62
C PRO A 50 -11.80 -2.67 6.76
N PRO A 51 -10.86 -3.59 6.45
CA PRO A 51 -11.14 -4.73 5.59
C PRO A 51 -11.95 -5.79 6.36
N ALA A 52 -12.87 -6.46 5.68
CA ALA A 52 -13.65 -7.55 6.29
C ALA A 52 -12.77 -8.74 6.74
N THR A 53 -11.60 -8.91 6.12
CA THR A 53 -10.64 -9.98 6.42
C THR A 53 -9.92 -9.80 7.75
N GLY A 54 -10.03 -8.61 8.37
CA GLY A 54 -9.29 -8.29 9.61
C GLY A 54 -7.78 -8.20 9.40
N ALA A 55 -7.31 -7.90 8.18
CA ALA A 55 -5.90 -7.69 7.90
C ALA A 55 -5.30 -6.65 8.86
N LYS A 56 -4.17 -6.98 9.47
CA LYS A 56 -3.45 -6.13 10.41
C LYS A 56 -2.12 -5.70 9.79
N PRO A 57 -1.66 -4.48 10.08
CA PRO A 57 -0.35 -4.07 9.64
C PRO A 57 0.73 -4.85 10.42
N GLU A 58 1.89 -5.00 9.79
CA GLU A 58 3.09 -5.62 10.35
C GLU A 58 4.33 -4.84 9.88
N CYS A 59 5.46 -5.03 10.56
CA CYS A 59 6.76 -4.62 10.06
C CYS A 59 7.61 -5.83 9.67
N LYS A 60 8.28 -5.75 8.52
CA LYS A 60 9.23 -6.76 8.05
C LYS A 60 10.59 -6.14 7.80
N GLU A 61 11.63 -6.91 8.07
CA GLU A 61 13.03 -6.53 7.86
C GLU A 61 13.70 -7.54 6.95
N THR A 62 14.58 -7.04 6.08
CA THR A 62 15.53 -7.87 5.33
C THR A 62 16.76 -7.06 4.95
N ARG A 63 17.96 -7.60 5.21
CA ARG A 63 19.25 -6.97 4.87
C ARG A 63 19.36 -5.50 5.32
N GLY A 64 18.81 -5.17 6.49
CA GLY A 64 18.83 -3.81 7.04
C GLY A 64 17.80 -2.85 6.43
N GLN A 65 16.97 -3.31 5.49
CA GLN A 65 15.79 -2.57 5.04
C GLN A 65 14.59 -2.98 5.89
N VAL A 66 13.78 -2.01 6.28
CA VAL A 66 12.54 -2.22 7.03
C VAL A 66 11.40 -1.57 6.29
N ALA A 67 10.28 -2.30 6.14
CA ALA A 67 9.02 -1.74 5.70
C ALA A 67 7.90 -2.18 6.64
N CYS A 68 6.97 -1.27 6.89
CA CYS A 68 5.79 -1.50 7.71
C CYS A 68 4.53 -1.14 6.92
N GLY A 69 3.47 -1.89 7.13
CA GLY A 69 2.19 -1.69 6.48
C GLY A 69 1.43 -3.00 6.35
N TYR A 70 0.59 -3.10 5.32
CA TYR A 70 -0.19 -4.29 5.05
C TYR A 70 0.48 -5.16 3.99
N ASN A 71 0.12 -6.45 3.95
CA ASN A 71 0.49 -7.38 2.89
C ASN A 71 2.00 -7.39 2.58
N CYS A 72 2.83 -7.22 3.61
CA CYS A 72 4.27 -7.03 3.48
C CYS A 72 4.93 -8.26 2.84
N ARG A 73 5.80 -8.02 1.86
CA ARG A 73 6.53 -9.06 1.14
C ARG A 73 8.02 -8.78 1.16
N GLN A 74 8.81 -9.84 1.26
CA GLN A 74 10.26 -9.80 1.14
C GLN A 74 10.66 -10.58 -0.11
N PHE A 75 11.60 -10.05 -0.90
CA PHE A 75 12.09 -10.72 -2.09
C PHE A 75 13.48 -10.20 -2.47
N ASN A 76 14.44 -11.11 -2.70
CA ASN A 76 15.81 -10.79 -3.11
C ASN A 76 16.55 -9.74 -2.23
N GLY A 77 16.18 -9.63 -0.95
CA GLY A 77 16.77 -8.64 -0.04
C GLY A 77 16.13 -7.26 -0.11
N GLU A 78 14.98 -7.14 -0.77
CA GLU A 78 14.07 -6.00 -0.68
C GLU A 78 12.87 -6.38 0.19
N VAL A 79 12.33 -5.40 0.91
CA VAL A 79 11.06 -5.52 1.64
C VAL A 79 10.16 -4.35 1.30
N ALA A 80 8.89 -4.62 1.05
CA ALA A 80 7.89 -3.61 0.79
C ALA A 80 6.53 -4.05 1.33
N CYS A 81 5.72 -3.07 1.68
CA CYS A 81 4.37 -3.26 2.21
C CYS A 81 3.41 -2.33 1.48
N ASN A 82 2.16 -2.73 1.41
CA ASN A 82 1.06 -1.87 1.02
C ASN A 82 0.72 -0.87 2.12
N ARG A 83 0.24 0.29 1.71
CA ARG A 83 -0.28 1.30 2.64
C ARG A 83 -1.67 0.94 3.17
N THR A 84 -2.43 0.19 2.39
CA THR A 84 -3.81 -0.19 2.69
C THR A 84 -3.95 -1.71 2.65
N PRO A 85 -4.92 -2.29 3.37
CA PRO A 85 -5.13 -3.74 3.35
C PRO A 85 -5.67 -4.26 2.01
N TYR A 86 -6.09 -3.36 1.12
CA TYR A 86 -6.64 -3.67 -0.20
C TYR A 86 -5.57 -3.75 -1.29
N GLY A 87 -4.34 -3.34 -0.98
CA GLY A 87 -3.22 -3.43 -1.92
C GLY A 87 -2.69 -4.85 -2.09
N VAL A 88 -1.88 -5.02 -3.13
CA VAL A 88 -1.18 -6.27 -3.45
C VAL A 88 0.30 -6.01 -3.71
N CYS A 89 1.16 -6.92 -3.24
CA CYS A 89 2.58 -6.96 -3.55
C CYS A 89 2.92 -8.21 -4.38
N SER A 90 3.62 -8.00 -5.49
CA SER A 90 4.11 -9.07 -6.37
C SER A 90 5.57 -8.88 -6.74
N THR A 91 6.15 -9.92 -7.29
CA THR A 91 7.57 -10.03 -7.61
C THR A 91 7.74 -10.47 -9.05
N ASN A 92 8.69 -9.86 -9.77
CA ASN A 92 9.09 -10.32 -11.09
C ASN A 92 10.61 -10.17 -11.25
N PHE A 93 11.28 -11.26 -11.64
CA PHE A 93 12.74 -11.40 -11.70
C PHE A 93 13.46 -10.94 -10.43
N ASN A 94 13.82 -9.65 -10.35
CA ASN A 94 14.54 -9.03 -9.24
C ASN A 94 13.83 -7.82 -8.65
N LYS A 95 12.58 -7.57 -9.03
CA LYS A 95 11.81 -6.40 -8.57
C LYS A 95 10.67 -6.85 -7.66
N LEU A 96 10.59 -6.25 -6.48
CA LEU A 96 9.39 -6.26 -5.65
C LEU A 96 8.56 -5.01 -5.98
N THR A 97 7.25 -5.17 -6.20
CA THR A 97 6.35 -4.04 -6.45
C THR A 97 5.05 -4.24 -5.68
N CYS A 98 4.66 -3.19 -4.96
CA CYS A 98 3.40 -3.11 -4.26
C CYS A 98 2.53 -2.05 -4.92
N TRP A 99 1.24 -2.32 -5.00
CA TRP A 99 0.25 -1.41 -5.53
C TRP A 99 -0.96 -1.37 -4.60
N ASP A 100 -1.43 -0.17 -4.30
CA ASP A 100 -2.64 0.07 -3.54
C ASP A 100 -3.71 0.68 -4.46
N PRO A 101 -4.98 0.28 -4.33
CA PRO A 101 -6.07 1.00 -4.99
C PRO A 101 -6.04 2.48 -4.59
N PRO A 102 -6.39 3.40 -5.51
CA PRO A 102 -6.53 4.81 -5.17
C PRO A 102 -7.46 5.01 -3.97
N ASP A 103 -7.17 5.96 -3.10
CA ASP A 103 -7.99 6.22 -1.90
C ASP A 103 -9.47 6.42 -2.28
N ALA A 104 -9.75 7.10 -3.39
CA ALA A 104 -11.11 7.34 -3.88
C ALA A 104 -11.86 6.06 -4.32
N VAL A 105 -11.14 5.01 -4.74
CA VAL A 105 -11.71 3.67 -4.96
C VAL A 105 -12.06 3.05 -3.62
N ILE A 106 -11.15 3.10 -2.65
CA ILE A 106 -11.40 2.54 -1.31
C ILE A 106 -12.57 3.27 -0.63
N HIS A 107 -12.71 4.58 -0.82
CA HIS A 107 -13.87 5.33 -0.34
C HIS A 107 -15.18 4.88 -1.00
N GLN A 108 -15.16 4.56 -2.29
CA GLN A 108 -16.36 4.19 -3.05
C GLN A 108 -16.85 2.79 -2.67
N TYR A 109 -15.93 1.82 -2.55
CA TYR A 109 -16.29 0.42 -2.34
C TYR A 109 -16.11 -0.04 -0.88
N GLY A 110 -15.31 0.65 -0.08
CA GLY A 110 -15.05 0.32 1.32
C GLY A 110 -14.56 -1.12 1.49
N ALA A 111 -15.18 -1.85 2.41
CA ALA A 111 -14.90 -3.28 2.63
C ALA A 111 -15.18 -4.18 1.40
N GLN A 112 -15.93 -3.69 0.42
CA GLN A 112 -16.22 -4.39 -0.84
C GLN A 112 -15.23 -4.04 -1.95
N THR A 113 -14.16 -3.29 -1.65
CA THR A 113 -13.11 -2.95 -2.63
C THR A 113 -12.60 -4.24 -3.29
N PRO A 114 -12.77 -4.38 -4.62
CA PRO A 114 -12.32 -5.58 -5.32
C PRO A 114 -10.82 -5.79 -5.14
N ALA A 115 -10.42 -7.06 -5.00
CA ALA A 115 -9.01 -7.40 -4.87
C ALA A 115 -8.29 -7.16 -6.19
N PRO A 116 -7.23 -6.32 -6.21
CA PRO A 116 -6.40 -6.15 -7.40
C PRO A 116 -5.55 -7.40 -7.64
N ARG A 117 -4.99 -7.50 -8.84
CA ARG A 117 -4.04 -8.55 -9.20
C ARG A 117 -2.82 -7.96 -9.87
N CYS A 118 -1.74 -8.72 -9.85
CA CYS A 118 -0.54 -8.40 -10.60
C CYS A 118 -0.37 -9.38 -11.75
N LEU A 119 0.07 -8.86 -12.89
CA LEU A 119 0.54 -9.67 -14.02
C LEU A 119 2.01 -9.38 -14.29
N ASN A 120 2.68 -10.42 -14.78
CA ASN A 120 4.08 -10.38 -15.17
C ASN A 120 4.21 -10.65 -16.68
N ALA A 121 5.15 -9.95 -17.28
CA ALA A 121 5.70 -10.21 -18.60
C ALA A 121 7.23 -10.37 -18.48
N SER A 122 7.92 -10.66 -19.58
CA SER A 122 9.39 -10.86 -19.55
C SER A 122 10.15 -9.64 -19.03
N GLU A 123 9.61 -8.43 -19.20
CA GLU A 123 10.29 -7.18 -18.79
C GLU A 123 9.42 -6.28 -17.91
N ALA A 124 8.16 -6.65 -17.68
CA ALA A 124 7.20 -5.80 -16.97
C ALA A 124 6.49 -6.54 -15.85
N LEU A 125 6.15 -5.79 -14.80
CA LEU A 125 5.26 -6.17 -13.71
C LEU A 125 4.37 -4.96 -13.44
N ALA A 126 3.06 -5.16 -13.56
CA ALA A 126 2.07 -4.17 -13.18
C ALA A 126 0.95 -4.83 -12.38
N CYS A 127 0.35 -4.03 -11.51
CA CYS A 127 -0.72 -4.43 -10.62
C CYS A 127 -1.86 -3.44 -10.73
N GLY A 128 -3.08 -3.93 -10.56
CA GLY A 128 -4.29 -3.13 -10.62
C GLY A 128 -5.49 -4.00 -10.97
N TYR A 129 -6.44 -3.41 -11.68
CA TYR A 129 -7.67 -4.03 -12.14
C TYR A 129 -7.59 -4.36 -13.64
N ASP A 130 -8.38 -5.34 -14.05
CA ASP A 130 -8.50 -5.83 -15.43
C ASP A 130 -7.20 -5.97 -16.25
N CYS A 131 -6.09 -6.32 -15.59
CA CYS A 131 -4.76 -6.36 -16.21
C CYS A 131 -4.67 -7.24 -17.47
N LYS A 132 -4.01 -6.76 -18.52
CA LYS A 132 -3.65 -7.52 -19.72
C LYS A 132 -2.12 -7.52 -19.88
N ALA A 133 -1.59 -8.54 -20.53
CA ALA A 133 -0.15 -8.68 -20.74
C ALA A 133 0.16 -9.17 -22.17
N THR A 134 1.21 -8.61 -22.76
CA THR A 134 1.92 -9.19 -23.92
C THR A 134 3.14 -9.96 -23.42
N ARG A 135 4.05 -10.31 -24.32
CA ARG A 135 5.33 -10.91 -23.94
C ARG A 135 6.22 -9.96 -23.13
N THR A 136 6.15 -8.66 -23.38
CA THR A 136 7.07 -7.66 -22.80
C THR A 136 6.39 -6.63 -21.92
N GLU A 137 5.10 -6.37 -22.10
CA GLU A 137 4.38 -5.29 -21.43
C GLU A 137 3.16 -5.80 -20.64
N VAL A 138 2.82 -5.09 -19.57
CA VAL A 138 1.62 -5.31 -18.77
C VAL A 138 0.93 -3.97 -18.55
N GLN A 139 -0.38 -3.90 -18.81
CA GLN A 139 -1.21 -2.74 -18.48
C GLN A 139 -2.41 -3.16 -17.64
N CYS A 140 -2.77 -2.32 -16.67
CA CYS A 140 -3.89 -2.50 -15.77
C CYS A 140 -4.69 -1.20 -15.67
N ALA A 141 -5.98 -1.32 -15.40
CA ALA A 141 -6.79 -0.22 -14.91
C ALA A 141 -6.47 0.05 -13.43
N SER A 142 -6.67 1.29 -13.01
CA SER A 142 -6.49 1.78 -11.63
C SER A 142 -7.79 1.69 -10.83
N THR A 143 -8.94 1.64 -11.50
CA THR A 143 -10.25 1.47 -10.88
C THR A 143 -10.90 0.13 -11.23
N PRO A 144 -11.79 -0.41 -10.37
CA PRO A 144 -12.49 -1.66 -10.66
C PRO A 144 -13.43 -1.59 -11.88
N ASP A 145 -13.93 -0.40 -12.20
CA ASP A 145 -14.80 -0.17 -13.36
C ASP A 145 -14.01 0.04 -14.66
N GLY A 146 -12.68 0.18 -14.56
CA GLY A 146 -11.79 0.30 -15.70
C GLY A 146 -11.62 -1.01 -16.46
N VAL A 147 -11.56 -0.91 -17.79
CA VAL A 147 -11.49 -2.05 -18.70
C VAL A 147 -10.29 -1.87 -19.63
N CYS A 148 -9.43 -2.88 -19.66
CA CYS A 148 -8.29 -2.97 -20.56
C CYS A 148 -8.49 -4.09 -21.58
N ARG A 149 -8.25 -3.78 -22.85
CA ARG A 149 -8.27 -4.72 -23.96
C ARG A 149 -6.89 -4.85 -24.59
N LEU A 150 -6.64 -6.01 -25.18
CA LEU A 150 -5.42 -6.32 -25.91
C LEU A 150 -5.81 -6.92 -27.27
N ASP A 151 -5.69 -6.11 -28.32
CA ASP A 151 -6.03 -6.49 -29.68
C ASP A 151 -4.77 -6.37 -30.56
N ASN A 152 -4.35 -7.46 -31.20
CA ASN A 152 -3.14 -7.50 -32.04
C ASN A 152 -1.90 -6.88 -31.37
N GLN A 153 -1.62 -7.26 -30.12
CA GLN A 153 -0.52 -6.74 -29.29
C GLN A 153 -0.60 -5.25 -28.91
N ARG A 154 -1.71 -4.56 -29.20
CA ARG A 154 -1.94 -3.18 -28.79
C ARG A 154 -2.90 -3.10 -27.61
N PHE A 155 -2.49 -2.39 -26.57
CA PHE A 155 -3.35 -2.10 -25.43
C PHE A 155 -4.32 -0.96 -25.72
N SER A 156 -5.53 -1.09 -25.19
CA SER A 156 -6.52 -0.02 -25.09
C SER A 156 -7.19 -0.12 -23.73
N CYS A 157 -6.94 0.86 -22.86
CA CYS A 157 -7.56 0.94 -21.54
C CYS A 157 -8.48 2.15 -21.46
N PHE A 158 -9.69 1.92 -20.94
CA PHE A 158 -10.58 2.98 -20.47
C PHE A 158 -10.71 2.81 -18.96
N ASP A 159 -10.29 3.82 -18.21
CA ASP A 159 -10.23 3.77 -16.74
C ASP A 159 -10.93 5.03 -16.19
N PRO A 160 -12.27 4.97 -16.00
CA PRO A 160 -13.00 6.11 -15.47
C PRO A 160 -12.57 6.37 -14.02
N PRO A 161 -12.43 7.64 -13.59
CA PRO A 161 -12.15 7.94 -12.20
C PRO A 161 -13.30 7.46 -11.31
N SER A 162 -13.02 7.22 -10.04
CA SER A 162 -14.07 6.88 -9.08
C SER A 162 -15.06 8.05 -8.95
N LEU A 163 -16.33 7.74 -8.67
CA LEU A 163 -17.38 8.78 -8.51
C LEU A 163 -17.14 9.69 -7.30
N LEU A 164 -16.26 9.27 -6.40
CA LEU A 164 -15.83 10.02 -5.21
C LEU A 164 -14.46 10.70 -5.41
N HIS A 165 -13.95 10.76 -6.64
CA HIS A 165 -12.74 11.49 -6.94
C HIS A 165 -13.01 13.00 -6.83
N CYS A 166 -12.58 13.60 -5.72
CA CYS A 166 -12.56 15.05 -5.58
C CYS A 166 -11.33 15.61 -6.32
N ASP A 167 -11.58 16.33 -7.43
CA ASP A 167 -10.54 17.07 -8.11
C ASP A 167 -10.24 18.38 -7.35
N HIS A 168 -9.09 18.43 -6.69
CA HIS A 168 -8.61 19.62 -5.98
C HIS A 168 -7.75 20.55 -6.83
N SER A 169 -7.69 20.32 -8.16
CA SER A 169 -6.89 21.17 -9.05
C SER A 169 -7.51 22.56 -9.27
N ALA A 170 -8.81 22.73 -9.01
CA ALA A 170 -9.45 24.04 -8.98
C ALA A 170 -9.58 24.58 -7.54
N PRO A 171 -9.10 25.80 -7.24
CA PRO A 171 -9.42 26.44 -5.98
C PRO A 171 -10.94 26.66 -5.88
N PRO A 172 -11.53 26.63 -4.66
CA PRO A 172 -12.95 26.85 -4.50
C PRO A 172 -13.35 28.23 -5.07
N PRO A 173 -14.57 28.36 -5.65
CA PRO A 173 -15.04 29.64 -6.17
C PRO A 173 -14.97 30.70 -5.08
N ARG A 174 -14.39 31.86 -5.40
CA ARG A 174 -14.40 33.02 -4.49
C ARG A 174 -15.83 33.58 -4.49
N HIS A 175 -16.47 33.57 -3.33
CA HIS A 175 -17.70 34.32 -3.07
C HIS A 175 -17.40 35.80 -2.83
#